data_AF-A0A522CAQ6-F1
#
_entry.id   AF-A0A522CAQ6-F1
#
_cell.length_a   1.000
_cell.length_b   1.000
_cell.length_c   1.000
_cell.angle_alpha   90.00
_cell.angle_beta   90.00
_cell.angle_gamma   90.00
#
_symmetry.space_group_name_H-M   'P 1'
#
loop_
_entity.id
_entity.type
_entity.pdbx_description
1 polymer ?
#
loop_
_entity_poly.entity_id
_entity_poly.type
_entity_poly.pdbx_seq_one_letter_code
_entity_poly.pdbx_strand_id
1 'polypeptide(L)'
;MSLAEKFPALTKTVDKDGTVSWYSFGKLHRAGGPAVERKNGDRVWYRNGKIHRDGGPAVENADGTQKWYQNGQLHRDEGPSITYSNGNREWHQHGKLHREDGPAIMHADGTAIWFQHDKRHREDGPAIEHPDGRGNEYWLEGERATAAAVWQRMENAYRNGTERMISVNKPLHLSHRMLFGW
;
A
#
# COMPACT_ATOMS: atom_id res chain seq x y z
N MET A 1 26.86 -36.30 24.37
CA MET A 1 26.51 -34.92 23.98
C MET A 1 25.00 -34.80 24.06
N SER A 2 24.48 -33.89 24.87
CA SER A 2 23.04 -33.81 25.11
C SER A 2 22.36 -33.00 23.99
N LEU A 3 21.09 -33.29 23.73
CA LEU A 3 20.27 -32.63 22.71
C LEU A 3 20.12 -31.11 22.93
N ALA A 4 20.54 -30.59 24.10
CA ALA A 4 20.47 -29.19 24.48
C ALA A 4 21.55 -28.30 23.85
N GLU A 5 22.59 -28.87 23.22
CA GLU A 5 23.70 -28.10 22.63
C GLU A 5 23.48 -27.67 21.16
N LYS A 6 22.32 -27.98 20.53
CA LYS A 6 22.12 -27.81 19.08
C LYS A 6 21.11 -26.75 18.61
N PHE A 7 20.55 -25.93 19.50
CA PHE A 7 19.68 -24.82 19.09
C PHE A 7 20.12 -23.53 19.80
N PRO A 8 20.67 -22.52 19.11
CA PRO A 8 20.91 -21.21 19.72
C PRO A 8 19.59 -20.67 20.29
N ALA A 9 19.54 -20.62 21.62
CA ALA A 9 18.44 -20.08 22.39
C ALA A 9 18.13 -18.63 21.96
N LEU A 10 16.89 -18.21 22.20
CA LEU A 10 16.50 -16.81 22.09
C LEU A 10 17.52 -15.94 22.84
N THR A 11 18.21 -15.05 22.15
CA THR A 11 19.24 -14.16 22.71
C THR A 11 18.71 -12.74 22.76
N LYS A 12 18.95 -12.03 23.87
CA LYS A 12 18.59 -10.61 24.05
C LYS A 12 19.86 -9.78 24.13
N THR A 13 19.94 -8.69 23.37
CA THR A 13 21.01 -7.69 23.48
C THR A 13 20.43 -6.34 23.90
N VAL A 14 21.27 -5.52 24.53
CA VAL A 14 20.95 -4.13 24.88
C VAL A 14 22.12 -3.27 24.41
N ASP A 15 21.85 -2.37 23.48
CA ASP A 15 22.85 -1.46 22.91
C ASP A 15 23.05 -0.23 23.82
N LYS A 16 24.12 0.54 23.58
CA LYS A 16 24.49 1.71 24.39
C LYS A 16 23.40 2.80 24.42
N ASP A 17 22.59 2.89 23.38
CA ASP A 17 21.47 3.84 23.27
C ASP A 17 20.20 3.36 24.00
N GLY A 18 20.23 2.16 24.59
CA GLY A 18 19.10 1.52 25.26
C GLY A 18 18.21 0.70 24.34
N THR A 19 18.58 0.53 23.05
CA THR A 19 17.85 -0.35 22.14
C THR A 19 17.98 -1.80 22.59
N VAL A 20 16.84 -2.48 22.68
CA VAL A 20 16.77 -3.90 23.05
C VAL A 20 16.43 -4.70 21.81
N SER A 21 17.20 -5.75 21.52
CA SER A 21 16.98 -6.62 20.38
C SER A 21 16.90 -8.09 20.79
N TRP A 22 16.04 -8.86 20.13
CA TRP A 22 15.84 -10.29 20.35
C TRP A 22 16.15 -11.09 19.09
N TYR A 23 16.96 -12.13 19.26
CA TYR A 23 17.45 -12.98 18.18
C TYR A 23 17.09 -14.44 18.42
N SER A 24 16.75 -15.17 17.36
CA SER A 24 16.69 -16.64 17.34
C SER A 24 17.51 -17.12 16.16
N PHE A 25 18.41 -18.09 16.40
CA PHE A 25 19.36 -18.57 15.38
C PHE A 25 20.15 -17.44 14.70
N GLY A 26 20.57 -16.43 15.47
CA GLY A 26 21.33 -15.27 14.97
C GLY A 26 20.53 -14.27 14.12
N LYS A 27 19.22 -14.44 13.99
CA LYS A 27 18.33 -13.53 13.23
C LYS A 27 17.33 -12.86 14.16
N LEU A 28 16.97 -11.60 13.89
CA LEU A 28 15.93 -10.90 14.65
C LEU A 28 14.63 -11.72 14.64
N HIS A 29 14.13 -12.06 15.82
CA HIS A 29 12.94 -12.88 16.00
C HIS A 29 12.44 -12.79 17.45
N ARG A 30 11.13 -12.62 17.64
CA ARG A 30 10.47 -12.85 18.94
C ARG A 30 8.99 -13.21 18.74
N ALA A 31 8.54 -14.33 19.30
CA ALA A 31 7.17 -14.82 19.12
C ALA A 31 6.12 -14.00 19.91
N GLY A 32 6.47 -13.50 21.10
CA GLY A 32 5.54 -12.85 22.02
C GLY A 32 5.62 -11.32 22.05
N GLY A 33 6.37 -10.68 21.16
CA GLY A 33 6.59 -9.25 21.22
C GLY A 33 7.49 -8.73 20.11
N PRO A 34 7.80 -7.43 20.11
CA PRO A 34 8.73 -6.86 19.15
C PRO A 34 10.13 -7.46 19.33
N ALA A 35 10.79 -7.71 18.21
CA ALA A 35 12.18 -8.17 18.21
C ALA A 35 13.18 -7.01 18.28
N VAL A 36 12.72 -5.77 18.15
CA VAL A 36 13.48 -4.55 18.44
C VAL A 36 12.59 -3.57 19.19
N GLU A 37 13.05 -3.06 20.33
CA GLU A 37 12.40 -1.99 21.11
C GLU A 37 13.42 -0.88 21.33
N ARG A 38 13.12 0.33 20.86
CA ARG A 38 14.01 1.50 21.01
C ARG A 38 13.56 2.39 22.17
N LYS A 39 14.51 3.15 22.73
CA LYS A 39 14.25 4.08 23.84
C LYS A 39 13.21 5.17 23.51
N ASN A 40 13.11 5.57 22.25
CA ASN A 40 12.12 6.55 21.80
C ASN A 40 10.68 5.99 21.76
N GLY A 41 10.50 4.67 21.92
CA GLY A 41 9.21 4.00 21.86
C GLY A 41 8.95 3.24 20.57
N ASP A 42 9.84 3.30 19.56
CA ASP A 42 9.69 2.51 18.34
C ASP A 42 9.78 1.01 18.65
N ARG A 43 8.93 0.23 17.97
CA ARG A 43 8.88 -1.22 18.08
C ARG A 43 8.83 -1.86 16.71
N VAL A 44 9.64 -2.89 16.51
CA VAL A 44 9.68 -3.64 15.25
C VAL A 44 9.58 -5.14 15.51
N TRP A 45 8.64 -5.79 14.82
CA TRP A 45 8.43 -7.23 14.89
C TRP A 45 9.16 -7.90 13.73
N TYR A 46 9.89 -8.95 14.06
CA TYR A 46 10.59 -9.78 13.09
C TYR A 46 10.22 -11.25 13.25
N ARG A 47 10.13 -11.95 12.12
CA ARG A 47 10.08 -13.41 12.02
C ARG A 47 11.23 -13.85 11.13
N ASN A 48 12.18 -14.57 11.72
CA ASN A 48 13.34 -15.16 11.03
C ASN A 48 14.17 -14.11 10.25
N GLY A 49 14.37 -12.94 10.85
CA GLY A 49 15.15 -11.85 10.27
C GLY A 49 14.40 -10.97 9.28
N LYS A 50 13.12 -11.23 9.01
CA LYS A 50 12.27 -10.39 8.15
C LYS A 50 11.22 -9.65 8.98
N ILE A 51 10.96 -8.39 8.68
CA ILE A 51 9.89 -7.62 9.33
C ILE A 51 8.55 -8.29 9.01
N HIS A 52 7.81 -8.69 10.05
CA HIS A 52 6.60 -9.50 9.87
C HIS A 52 5.77 -9.52 11.16
N ARG A 53 4.44 -9.41 11.05
CA ARG A 53 3.48 -9.67 12.14
C ARG A 53 2.10 -10.01 11.60
N ASP A 54 1.50 -11.12 12.04
CA ASP A 54 0.18 -11.58 11.54
C ASP A 54 -1.01 -10.79 12.12
N GLY A 55 -0.91 -10.30 13.37
CA GLY A 55 -2.05 -9.74 14.11
C GLY A 55 -2.04 -8.21 14.30
N GLY A 56 -1.11 -7.50 13.67
CA GLY A 56 -0.92 -6.08 13.95
C GLY A 56 0.22 -5.47 13.15
N PRO A 57 0.52 -4.18 13.37
CA PRO A 57 1.61 -3.52 12.67
C PRO A 57 2.93 -4.19 13.05
N ALA A 58 3.74 -4.46 12.03
CA ALA A 58 5.08 -5.00 12.20
C ALA A 58 6.10 -3.90 12.51
N VAL A 59 5.72 -2.63 12.32
CA VAL A 59 6.43 -1.45 12.80
C VAL A 59 5.44 -0.51 13.47
N GLU A 60 5.73 -0.14 14.72
CA GLU A 60 5.03 0.92 15.45
C GLU A 60 6.08 2.00 15.77
N ASN A 61 5.96 3.17 15.17
CA ASN A 61 6.83 4.29 15.44
C ASN A 61 6.30 5.12 16.62
N ALA A 62 7.20 5.81 17.31
CA ALA A 62 6.89 6.68 18.43
C ALA A 62 5.99 7.88 18.05
N ASP A 63 6.03 8.31 16.80
CA ASP A 63 5.16 9.38 16.29
C ASP A 63 3.70 8.93 16.07
N GLY A 64 3.42 7.62 16.20
CA GLY A 64 2.12 7.01 15.93
C GLY A 64 1.99 6.40 14.53
N THR A 65 3.01 6.51 13.67
CA THR A 65 3.01 5.84 12.37
C THR A 65 3.06 4.33 12.54
N GLN A 66 2.19 3.61 11.84
CA GLN A 66 2.07 2.16 11.88
C GLN A 66 2.27 1.58 10.48
N LYS A 67 3.04 0.48 10.39
CA LYS A 67 3.29 -0.22 9.13
C LYS A 67 3.09 -1.72 9.26
N TRP A 68 2.42 -2.30 8.27
CA TRP A 68 2.15 -3.73 8.18
C TRP A 68 3.04 -4.37 7.15
N TYR A 69 3.68 -5.47 7.57
CA TYR A 69 4.57 -6.24 6.72
C TYR A 69 4.22 -7.71 6.80
N GLN A 70 4.26 -8.37 5.65
CA GLN A 70 4.32 -9.82 5.55
C GLN A 70 5.63 -10.20 4.85
N ASN A 71 6.46 -10.98 5.54
CA ASN A 71 7.71 -11.55 5.00
C ASN A 71 8.67 -10.48 4.44
N GLY A 72 8.74 -9.33 5.10
CA GLY A 72 9.61 -8.21 4.73
C GLY A 72 9.05 -7.27 3.68
N GLN A 73 7.84 -7.51 3.16
CA GLN A 73 7.17 -6.65 2.18
C GLN A 73 5.99 -5.93 2.84
N LEU A 74 5.80 -4.65 2.49
CA LEU A 74 4.60 -3.92 2.89
C LEU A 74 3.37 -4.63 2.34
N HIS A 75 2.49 -5.04 3.23
CA HIS A 75 1.30 -5.81 2.86
C HIS A 75 0.30 -5.79 4.02
N ARG A 76 -0.98 -5.64 3.68
CA ARG A 76 -2.09 -5.87 4.59
C ARG A 76 -3.32 -6.24 3.77
N ASP A 77 -3.93 -7.38 4.08
CA ASP A 77 -5.13 -7.84 3.37
C ASP A 77 -6.30 -6.88 3.61
N GLU A 78 -6.47 -6.45 4.88
CA GLU A 78 -7.62 -5.67 5.32
C GLU A 78 -7.24 -4.25 5.76
N GLY A 79 -7.17 -3.32 4.80
CA GLY A 79 -6.89 -1.91 5.05
C GLY A 79 -5.46 -1.47 4.68
N PRO A 80 -5.02 -0.28 5.11
CA PRO A 80 -3.76 0.30 4.64
C PRO A 80 -2.55 -0.43 5.23
N SER A 81 -1.53 -0.67 4.41
CA SER A 81 -0.26 -1.22 4.89
C SER A 81 0.61 -0.16 5.57
N ILE A 82 0.30 1.13 5.41
CA ILE A 82 0.87 2.22 6.21
C ILE A 82 -0.23 3.18 6.66
N THR A 83 -0.25 3.51 7.95
CA THR A 83 -1.05 4.59 8.51
C THR A 83 -0.09 5.58 9.16
N TYR A 84 -0.01 6.80 8.62
CA TYR A 84 0.87 7.84 9.14
C TYR A 84 0.21 8.61 10.27
N SER A 85 1.04 9.15 11.15
CA SER A 85 0.63 10.01 12.27
C SER A 85 -0.14 11.26 11.84
N ASN A 86 0.14 11.78 10.64
CA ASN A 86 -0.56 12.92 10.05
C ASN A 86 -1.92 12.58 9.42
N GLY A 87 -2.34 11.30 9.44
CA GLY A 87 -3.60 10.82 8.87
C GLY A 87 -3.51 10.26 7.45
N ASN A 88 -2.36 10.40 6.76
CA ASN A 88 -2.16 9.79 5.45
C ASN A 88 -2.20 8.25 5.57
N ARG A 89 -2.61 7.59 4.48
CA ARG A 89 -2.72 6.13 4.40
C ARG A 89 -2.24 5.64 3.05
N GLU A 90 -1.54 4.51 3.05
CA GLU A 90 -1.07 3.85 1.84
C GLU A 90 -1.41 2.36 1.87
N TRP A 91 -1.80 1.83 0.71
CA TRP A 91 -2.13 0.43 0.48
C TRP A 91 -1.07 -0.19 -0.42
N HIS A 92 -0.56 -1.34 0.02
CA HIS A 92 0.43 -2.09 -0.73
C HIS A 92 0.02 -3.56 -0.78
N GLN A 93 0.25 -4.19 -1.93
CA GLN A 93 0.24 -5.63 -2.09
C GLN A 93 1.63 -6.08 -2.56
N HIS A 94 2.20 -7.08 -1.89
CA HIS A 94 3.54 -7.61 -2.22
C HIS A 94 4.63 -6.52 -2.31
N GLY A 95 4.53 -5.49 -1.46
CA GLY A 95 5.48 -4.38 -1.40
C GLY A 95 5.29 -3.29 -2.45
N LYS A 96 4.27 -3.37 -3.30
CA LYS A 96 3.96 -2.38 -4.34
C LYS A 96 2.70 -1.60 -4.00
N LEU A 97 2.66 -0.31 -4.29
CA LEU A 97 1.45 0.51 -4.20
C LEU A 97 0.37 -0.09 -5.09
N HIS A 98 -0.71 -0.55 -4.47
CA HIS A 98 -1.81 -1.24 -5.13
C HIS A 98 -3.03 -1.27 -4.22
N ARG A 99 -4.21 -1.08 -4.81
CA ARG A 99 -5.50 -1.39 -4.18
C ARG A 99 -6.54 -1.67 -5.27
N GLU A 100 -7.29 -2.76 -5.14
CA GLU A 100 -8.31 -3.16 -6.13
C GLU A 100 -9.52 -2.23 -6.09
N ASP A 101 -10.12 -2.04 -4.91
CA ASP A 101 -11.40 -1.33 -4.76
C ASP A 101 -11.27 0.14 -4.30
N GLY A 102 -10.16 0.80 -4.65
CA GLY A 102 -10.00 2.21 -4.29
C GLY A 102 -8.61 2.78 -4.47
N PRO A 103 -8.36 3.98 -3.93
CA PRO A 103 -7.07 4.63 -4.04
C PRO A 103 -6.02 3.90 -3.21
N ALA A 104 -4.83 3.78 -3.79
CA ALA A 104 -3.66 3.21 -3.14
C ALA A 104 -2.98 4.20 -2.18
N ILE A 105 -3.27 5.50 -2.31
CA ILE A 105 -2.85 6.54 -1.37
C ILE A 105 -4.05 7.43 -1.04
N MET A 106 -4.24 7.70 0.25
CA MET A 106 -5.18 8.69 0.76
C MET A 106 -4.43 9.69 1.62
N HIS A 107 -4.48 10.96 1.25
CA HIS A 107 -3.95 12.04 2.08
C HIS A 107 -5.00 12.51 3.09
N ALA A 108 -4.52 13.09 4.19
CA ALA A 108 -5.37 13.63 5.26
C ALA A 108 -6.24 14.80 4.78
N ASP A 109 -5.82 15.51 3.73
CA ASP A 109 -6.62 16.57 3.09
C ASP A 109 -7.77 16.03 2.22
N GLY A 110 -7.86 14.71 2.04
CA GLY A 110 -8.85 14.02 1.22
C GLY A 110 -8.40 13.73 -0.20
N THR A 111 -7.19 14.13 -0.61
CA THR A 111 -6.63 13.77 -1.92
C THR A 111 -6.48 12.26 -2.04
N ALA A 112 -7.05 11.70 -3.10
CA ALA A 112 -7.04 10.27 -3.40
C ALA A 112 -6.20 9.99 -4.64
N ILE A 113 -5.32 8.99 -4.57
CA ILE A 113 -4.43 8.62 -5.67
C ILE A 113 -4.49 7.11 -5.92
N TRP A 114 -4.76 6.74 -7.17
CA TRP A 114 -4.88 5.36 -7.61
C TRP A 114 -3.57 4.87 -8.23
N PHE A 115 -3.14 3.70 -7.77
CA PHE A 115 -2.01 2.98 -8.32
C PHE A 115 -2.38 1.51 -8.52
N GLN A 116 -1.83 0.92 -9.57
CA GLN A 116 -1.74 -0.52 -9.74
C GLN A 116 -0.28 -0.89 -9.98
N HIS A 117 0.29 -1.72 -9.11
CA HIS A 117 1.66 -2.21 -9.22
C HIS A 117 2.70 -1.08 -9.40
N ASP A 118 2.64 -0.06 -8.52
CA ASP A 118 3.48 1.14 -8.54
C ASP A 118 3.29 2.10 -9.72
N LYS A 119 2.37 1.81 -10.63
CA LYS A 119 2.01 2.72 -11.72
C LYS A 119 0.74 3.49 -11.37
N ARG A 120 0.77 4.82 -11.48
CA ARG A 120 -0.45 5.63 -11.41
C ARG A 120 -1.41 5.18 -12.50
N HIS A 121 -2.58 4.72 -12.11
CA HIS A 121 -3.52 4.11 -13.03
C HIS A 121 -4.92 4.04 -12.45
N ARG A 122 -5.93 4.24 -13.31
CA ARG A 122 -7.32 4.00 -13.00
C ARG A 122 -8.10 3.72 -14.29
N GLU A 123 -8.93 2.69 -14.28
CA GLU A 123 -9.70 2.22 -15.45
C GLU A 123 -11.10 2.82 -15.55
N ASP A 124 -11.57 3.53 -14.53
CA ASP A 124 -12.95 4.03 -14.41
C ASP A 124 -13.01 5.54 -14.10
N GLY A 125 -11.88 6.26 -14.16
CA GLY A 125 -11.83 7.66 -13.80
C GLY A 125 -10.43 8.25 -13.74
N PRO A 126 -10.27 9.40 -13.09
CA PRO A 126 -8.95 10.01 -12.87
C PRO A 126 -8.14 9.25 -11.82
N ALA A 127 -6.84 9.10 -12.06
CA ALA A 127 -5.93 8.49 -11.11
C ALA A 127 -5.54 9.42 -9.95
N ILE A 128 -5.89 10.70 -10.00
CA ILE A 128 -5.78 11.65 -8.88
C ILE A 128 -7.09 12.44 -8.77
N GLU A 129 -7.69 12.44 -7.58
CA GLU A 129 -8.83 13.28 -7.24
C GLU A 129 -8.47 14.23 -6.11
N HIS A 130 -8.70 15.51 -6.34
CA HIS A 130 -8.52 16.56 -5.34
C HIS A 130 -9.89 17.02 -4.81
N PRO A 131 -10.12 17.00 -3.49
CA PRO A 131 -11.40 17.40 -2.91
C PRO A 131 -11.66 18.91 -3.02
N ASP A 132 -10.62 19.71 -3.25
CA ASP A 132 -10.71 21.17 -3.37
C ASP A 132 -11.09 21.68 -4.77
N GLY A 133 -11.36 20.77 -5.71
CA GLY A 133 -11.89 21.10 -7.03
C GLY A 133 -10.86 21.71 -8.00
N ARG A 134 -9.55 21.67 -7.71
CA ARG A 134 -8.49 22.15 -8.63
C ARG A 134 -8.33 21.31 -9.90
N GLY A 135 -9.11 20.24 -10.03
CA GLY A 135 -9.19 19.38 -11.20
C GLY A 135 -8.60 18.01 -10.92
N ASN A 136 -9.03 17.03 -11.70
CA ASN A 136 -8.57 15.65 -11.56
C ASN A 136 -7.50 15.32 -12.60
N GLU A 137 -6.56 14.44 -12.27
CA GLU A 137 -5.52 14.00 -13.21
C GLU A 137 -5.75 12.58 -13.72
N TYR A 138 -5.53 12.40 -15.01
CA TYR A 138 -5.72 11.14 -15.70
C TYR A 138 -4.37 10.52 -16.04
N TRP A 139 -4.24 9.21 -15.82
CA TRP A 139 -3.00 8.47 -16.01
C TRP A 139 -3.27 7.08 -16.58
N LEU A 140 -2.46 6.65 -17.55
CA LEU A 140 -2.48 5.29 -18.12
C LEU A 140 -1.08 4.70 -18.03
N GLU A 141 -0.95 3.51 -17.44
CA GLU A 141 0.34 2.80 -17.33
C GLU A 141 1.48 3.63 -16.73
N GLY A 142 1.17 4.61 -15.86
CA GLY A 142 2.16 5.49 -15.26
C GLY A 142 2.48 6.76 -16.05
N GLU A 143 1.85 6.98 -17.20
CA GLU A 143 2.00 8.20 -18.02
C GLU A 143 0.78 9.11 -17.92
N ARG A 144 1.02 10.43 -17.89
CA ARG A 144 -0.07 11.42 -17.80
C ARG A 144 -0.86 11.41 -19.09
N ALA A 145 -2.17 11.26 -18.97
CA ALA A 145 -3.10 11.19 -20.09
C ALA A 145 -4.11 12.35 -20.03
N THR A 146 -4.81 12.56 -21.14
CA THR A 146 -6.03 13.37 -21.14
C THR A 146 -7.22 12.51 -20.74
N ALA A 147 -8.30 13.14 -20.24
CA ALA A 147 -9.55 12.43 -20.00
C ALA A 147 -10.00 11.67 -21.25
N ALA A 148 -9.97 12.32 -22.42
CA ALA A 148 -10.38 11.72 -23.69
C ALA A 148 -9.59 10.45 -24.06
N ALA A 149 -8.27 10.43 -23.82
CA ALA A 149 -7.45 9.26 -24.09
C ALA A 149 -7.81 8.06 -23.19
N VAL A 150 -8.09 8.33 -21.91
CA VAL A 150 -8.58 7.31 -20.98
C VAL A 150 -9.93 6.75 -21.43
N TRP A 151 -10.87 7.63 -21.79
CA TRP A 151 -12.19 7.22 -22.29
C TRP A 151 -12.13 6.39 -23.57
N GLN A 152 -11.27 6.78 -24.52
CA GLN A 152 -11.13 6.05 -25.77
C GLN A 152 -10.56 4.64 -25.55
N ARG A 153 -9.63 4.47 -24.60
CA ARG A 153 -9.12 3.14 -24.21
C ARG A 153 -10.24 2.27 -23.65
N MET A 154 -11.03 2.79 -22.71
CA MET A 154 -12.17 2.07 -22.11
C MET A 154 -13.18 1.65 -23.19
N GLU A 155 -13.52 2.56 -24.12
CA GLU A 155 -14.46 2.28 -25.19
C GLU A 155 -13.94 1.18 -26.14
N ASN A 156 -12.65 1.19 -26.46
CA ASN A 156 -12.03 0.12 -27.24
C ASN A 156 -12.01 -1.22 -26.49
N ALA A 157 -11.69 -1.22 -25.20
CA ALA A 157 -11.71 -2.43 -24.38
C ALA A 157 -13.12 -3.04 -24.28
N TYR A 158 -14.13 -2.19 -24.12
CA TYR A 158 -15.53 -2.60 -24.17
C TYR A 158 -15.91 -3.20 -25.53
N ARG A 159 -15.60 -2.51 -26.64
CA ARG A 159 -15.89 -2.99 -28.00
C ARG A 159 -15.20 -4.33 -28.29
N ASN A 160 -14.02 -4.55 -27.73
CA ASN A 160 -13.24 -5.77 -27.90
C ASN A 160 -13.62 -6.87 -26.89
N GLY A 161 -14.59 -6.62 -26.00
CA GLY A 161 -15.08 -7.58 -25.02
C GLY A 161 -14.09 -7.89 -23.88
N THR A 162 -13.04 -7.08 -23.71
CA THR A 162 -12.01 -7.29 -22.69
C THR A 162 -12.36 -6.66 -21.34
N GLU A 163 -13.33 -5.74 -21.30
CA GLU A 163 -13.80 -5.06 -20.09
C GLU A 163 -15.33 -4.93 -20.07
N ARG A 164 -15.94 -4.91 -18.87
CA ARG A 164 -17.38 -4.65 -18.68
C ARG A 164 -17.61 -3.14 -18.58
N MET A 165 -18.69 -2.64 -19.20
CA MET A 165 -19.06 -1.21 -19.14
C MET A 165 -19.33 -0.79 -17.69
N ILE A 166 -18.42 -0.02 -17.10
CA ILE A 166 -18.64 0.62 -15.80
C ILE A 166 -19.46 1.89 -16.07
N SER A 167 -20.63 2.00 -15.44
CA SER A 167 -21.50 3.16 -15.56
C SER A 167 -20.84 4.39 -14.92
N VAL A 168 -20.08 5.16 -15.70
CA VAL A 168 -19.55 6.45 -15.25
C VAL A 168 -19.86 7.50 -16.30
N ASN A 169 -20.42 8.63 -15.86
CA ASN A 169 -20.88 9.70 -16.73
C ASN A 169 -19.75 10.22 -17.63
N LYS A 170 -19.95 10.12 -18.95
CA LYS A 170 -19.09 10.74 -19.97
C LYS A 170 -18.89 12.23 -19.62
N PRO A 171 -17.65 12.79 -19.66
CA PRO A 171 -17.44 14.20 -19.40
C PRO A 171 -18.24 15.03 -20.40
N LEU A 172 -19.02 15.98 -19.90
CA LEU A 172 -20.00 16.79 -20.65
C LEU A 172 -19.42 17.58 -21.85
N HIS A 173 -18.10 17.67 -21.99
CA HIS A 173 -17.43 18.41 -23.06
C HIS A 173 -17.00 17.58 -24.28
N LEU A 174 -17.17 16.26 -24.29
CA LEU A 174 -16.90 15.42 -25.46
C LEU A 174 -18.18 15.16 -26.26
N SER A 175 -18.77 16.23 -26.80
CA SER A 175 -19.81 16.12 -27.81
C SER A 175 -19.17 15.77 -29.16
N HIS A 176 -19.29 14.51 -29.55
CA HIS A 176 -19.28 14.15 -30.97
C HIS A 176 -20.43 13.19 -31.24
N ARG A 177 -21.21 13.57 -32.25
CA ARG A 177 -22.42 12.92 -32.77
C ARG A 177 -22.34 11.39 -32.68
N MET A 178 -23.19 10.79 -31.84
CA MET A 178 -23.67 9.44 -32.13
C MET A 178 -24.69 9.57 -33.26
N LEU A 179 -24.24 9.28 -34.48
CA LEU A 179 -25.13 8.89 -35.57
C LEU A 179 -25.70 7.52 -35.18
N PHE A 180 -26.83 7.51 -34.48
CA PHE A 180 -27.70 6.34 -34.49
C PHE A 180 -28.57 6.46 -35.73
N GLY A 181 -28.25 5.65 -36.74
CA GLY A 181 -29.19 5.34 -37.81
C GLY A 181 -30.16 4.27 -37.33
N TRP A 182 -31.44 4.60 -37.39
CA TRP A 182 -32.56 3.73 -37.77
C TRP A 182 -33.59 4.63 -38.45
#